data_AF-A0A517ZBY3-F1
#
_entry.id   AF-A0A517ZBY3-F1
#
_cell.length_a   1.000
_cell.length_b   1.000
_cell.length_c   1.000
_cell.angle_alpha   90.00
_cell.angle_beta   90.00
_cell.angle_gamma   90.00
#
_symmetry.space_group_name_H-M   'P 1'
#
loop_
_entity.id
_entity.type
_entity.pdbx_description
1 polymer ?
#
loop_
_entity_poly.entity_id
_entity_poly.type
_entity_poly.pdbx_seq_one_letter_code
_entity_poly.pdbx_strand_id
1 'polypeptide(L)' 'MSDAPKKMVVGSMVAAGVVALAAIADLALGIPFSGSEHTFMMDILFIVCAGIVGYLAYDAYKDLR' A
#
# COMPACT_ATOMS: atom_id res chain seq x y z
N MET A 1 3.29 -22.09 16.72
CA MET A 1 4.04 -21.05 15.99
C MET A 1 3.51 -19.72 16.46
N SER A 2 4.36 -18.84 16.99
CA SER A 2 3.93 -17.57 17.59
C SER A 2 3.06 -16.79 16.59
N ASP A 3 1.92 -16.24 17.00
CA ASP A 3 1.00 -15.50 16.10
C ASP A 3 1.58 -14.17 15.57
N ALA A 4 2.77 -13.79 16.05
CA ALA A 4 3.44 -12.54 15.73
C ALA A 4 3.71 -12.34 14.22
N PRO A 5 4.25 -13.31 13.45
CA PRO A 5 4.51 -13.15 12.02
C PRO A 5 3.21 -12.95 11.24
N LYS A 6 2.15 -13.69 11.60
CA LYS A 6 0.84 -13.59 10.95
C LYS A 6 0.20 -12.22 11.18
N LYS A 7 0.28 -11.71 12.42
CA LYS A 7 -0.19 -10.35 12.76
C LYS A 7 0.60 -9.26 12.03
N MET A 8 1.92 -9.42 11.90
CA MET A 8 2.76 -8.48 11.16
C MET A 8 2.41 -8.45 9.67
N VAL A 9 2.24 -9.62 9.04
CA VAL A 9 1.89 -9.70 7.61
C VAL A 9 0.50 -9.08 7.33
N VAL A 10 -0.49 -9.38 8.17
CA VAL A 10 -1.83 -8.76 8.06
C VAL A 10 -1.76 -7.25 8.29
N GLY A 11 -0.97 -6.79 9.26
CA GLY A 11 -0.75 -5.36 9.50
C GLY A 11 -0.15 -4.64 8.29
N SER A 12 0.88 -5.24 7.67
CA SER A 12 1.50 -4.71 6.45
C SER A 12 0.54 -4.68 5.26
N MET A 13 -0.32 -5.70 5.12
CA MET A 13 -1.33 -5.77 4.06
C MET A 13 -2.39 -4.68 4.22
N VAL A 14 -2.86 -4.42 5.44
CA VAL A 14 -3.80 -3.34 5.73
C VAL A 14 -3.16 -1.97 5.47
N ALA A 15 -1.92 -1.76 5.93
CA ALA A 15 -1.21 -0.50 5.69
C ALA A 15 -1.00 -0.23 4.18
N ALA A 16 -0.59 -1.25 3.42
CA ALA A 16 -0.45 -1.15 1.97
C ALA A 16 -1.79 -0.83 1.28
N GLY A 17 -2.89 -1.45 1.73
CA GLY A 17 -4.23 -1.17 1.22
C GLY A 17 -4.68 0.28 1.47
N VAL A 18 -4.43 0.82 2.67
CA VAL A 18 -4.74 2.22 3.00
C VAL A 18 -3.93 3.20 2.13
N VAL A 19 -2.64 2.92 1.93
CA VAL A 19 -1.76 3.74 1.08
C VAL A 19 -2.21 3.70 -0.39
N ALA A 20 -2.58 2.53 -0.91
CA ALA A 20 -3.11 2.39 -2.26
C ALA A 20 -4.43 3.18 -2.45
N LEU A 21 -5.35 3.08 -1.48
CA LEU A 21 -6.60 3.83 -1.52
C LEU A 21 -6.37 5.34 -1.45
N ALA A 22 -5.45 5.80 -0.60
CA ALA A 22 -5.10 7.21 -0.50
C ALA A 22 -4.46 7.75 -1.79
N ALA A 23 -3.55 7.00 -2.41
CA ALA A 23 -2.91 7.39 -3.67
C ALA A 23 -3.89 7.37 -4.86
N ILE A 24 -4.81 6.41 -4.92
CA ILE A 24 -5.88 6.39 -5.93
C ILE A 24 -6.84 7.55 -5.71
N ALA A 25 -7.21 7.84 -4.46
CA ALA A 25 -8.07 8.98 -4.14
C ALA A 25 -7.42 10.31 -4.51
N ASP A 26 -6.11 10.46 -4.28
CA ASP A 26 -5.38 11.67 -4.66
C ASP A 26 -5.32 11.85 -6.19
N LEU A 27 -5.07 10.76 -6.93
CA LEU A 27 -5.05 10.77 -8.40
C LEU A 27 -6.43 11.07 -9.01
N ALA A 28 -7.52 10.66 -8.35
CA ALA A 28 -8.89 10.87 -8.81
C ALA A 28 -9.50 12.22 -8.41
N LEU A 29 -9.19 12.73 -7.21
CA LEU A 29 -9.83 13.93 -6.63
C LEU A 29 -8.90 15.14 -6.55
N GLY A 30 -7.58 14.95 -6.64
CA GLY A 30 -6.59 16.03 -6.51
C GLY A 30 -6.55 16.66 -5.11
N ILE A 31 -6.91 15.92 -4.06
CA ILE A 31 -6.92 16.39 -2.68
C ILE A 31 -6.52 15.17 -1.84
N PRO A 32 -5.47 15.16 -0.99
CA PRO A 32 -4.72 16.25 -0.34
C PRO A 32 -3.30 16.59 -0.86
N PHE A 33 -2.74 15.91 -1.86
CA PHE A 33 -1.36 16.12 -2.34
C PHE A 33 -1.25 16.92 -3.66
N SER A 34 -2.34 17.40 -4.26
CA SER A 34 -2.34 18.10 -5.56
C SER A 34 -1.92 19.59 -5.52
N GLY A 35 -0.80 19.88 -4.87
CA GLY A 35 -0.25 21.25 -4.76
C GLY A 35 0.75 21.64 -5.85
N SER A 36 1.33 20.68 -6.58
CA SER A 36 2.51 20.91 -7.43
C SER A 36 2.52 20.00 -8.65
N GLU A 37 2.99 20.46 -9.81
CA GLU A 37 3.15 19.68 -11.07
C GLU A 37 3.93 18.35 -10.92
N HIS A 38 4.62 18.14 -9.80
CA HIS A 38 5.40 16.93 -9.50
C HIS A 38 4.68 15.88 -8.63
N THR A 39 3.48 16.15 -8.11
CA THR A 39 2.79 15.20 -7.21
C THR A 39 2.20 14.00 -7.93
N PHE A 40 1.89 14.15 -9.23
CA PHE A 40 1.40 13.05 -10.08
C PHE A 40 2.38 11.85 -10.14
N MET A 41 3.69 12.12 -10.13
CA MET A 41 4.71 11.07 -10.13
C MET A 41 4.80 10.37 -8.76
N MET A 42 4.50 11.10 -7.68
CA MET A 42 4.45 10.56 -6.32
C MET A 42 3.31 9.57 -6.16
N ASP A 43 2.11 9.89 -6.67
CA ASP A 43 0.93 9.03 -6.55
C ASP A 43 1.12 7.71 -7.31
N ILE A 44 1.68 7.79 -8.52
CA ILE A 44 2.02 6.59 -9.31
C ILE A 44 3.03 5.72 -8.55
N LEU A 45 4.09 6.32 -8.00
CA LEU A 45 5.10 5.57 -7.23
C LEU A 45 4.50 4.97 -5.96
N PHE A 46 3.59 5.67 -5.27
CA PHE A 46 2.89 5.12 -4.11
C PHE A 46 2.00 3.94 -4.47
N ILE A 47 1.28 3.99 -5.59
CA ILE A 47 0.47 2.87 -6.10
C ILE A 47 1.37 1.67 -6.44
N VAL A 48 2.50 1.90 -7.12
CA VAL A 48 3.46 0.84 -7.47
C VAL A 48 4.04 0.19 -6.20
N CYS A 49 4.51 1.01 -5.26
CA CYS A 49 5.06 0.53 -3.98
C CYS A 49 4.00 -0.24 -3.18
N ALA A 50 2.77 0.27 -3.10
CA ALA A 50 1.68 -0.41 -2.40
C ALA A 50 1.34 -1.75 -3.06
N GLY A 51 1.38 -1.84 -4.40
CA GLY A 51 1.22 -3.09 -5.15
C GLY A 51 2.31 -4.11 -4.84
N ILE A 52 3.58 -3.68 -4.81
CA ILE A 52 4.72 -4.56 -4.47
C ILE A 52 4.60 -5.07 -3.03
N VAL A 53 4.34 -4.19 -2.07
CA VAL A 53 4.18 -4.58 -0.66
C VAL A 53 2.97 -5.48 -0.46
N GLY A 54 1.85 -5.19 -1.13
CA GLY A 54 0.65 -6.05 -1.10
C GLY A 54 0.93 -7.44 -1.65
N TYR A 55 1.65 -7.55 -2.78
CA TYR A 55 2.06 -8.82 -3.36
C TYR A 55 2.97 -9.62 -2.43
N LEU A 56 4.01 -8.98 -1.87
CA LEU A 56 4.93 -9.60 -0.92
C LEU A 56 4.23 -10.05 0.36
N ALA A 57 3.31 -9.22 0.89
CA ALA A 57 2.49 -9.57 2.05
C ALA A 57 1.56 -10.75 1.75
N TYR A 58 1.01 -10.84 0.53
CA TYR A 58 0.17 -11.96 0.11
C TYR A 58 0.97 -13.27 0.01
N ASP A 59 2.16 -13.23 -0.59
CA ASP A 59 3.02 -14.42 -0.69
C ASP A 59 3.49 -14.89 0.69
N ALA A 60 3.91 -13.96 1.57
CA ALA A 60 4.23 -14.27 2.96
C ALA A 60 3.04 -14.82 3.76
N TYR A 61 1.82 -14.34 3.50
CA TYR A 61 0.62 -14.86 4.14
C TYR A 61 0.30 -16.29 3.69
N LYS A 62 0.52 -16.60 2.42
CA LYS A 62 0.33 -17.94 1.85
C LYS A 62 1.35 -18.93 2.43
N ASP A 63 2.60 -18.52 2.63
CA ASP A 63 3.62 -19.36 3.28
C ASP A 63 3.35 -19.60 4.77
N LEU A 64 2.67 -18.66 5.45
CA LEU A 64 2.26 -18.77 6.85
C LEU A 64 0.94 -19.53 7.07
N ARG A 65 0.19 -19.85 6.00
CA ARG A 65 -1.12 -20.51 6.06
C ARG A 65 -1.01 -22.00 5.76
#